data_AF-A0A0R1DR20-F1
#
_entry.id   AF-A0A0R1DR20-F1
#
_cell.length_a   1.000
_cell.length_b   1.000
_cell.length_c   1.000
_cell.angle_alpha   90.00
_cell.angle_beta   90.00
_cell.angle_gamma   90.00
#
_symmetry.space_group_name_H-M   'P 1'
#
loop_
_entity.id
_entity.type
_entity.pdbx_description
1 polymer ?
#
loop_
_entity_poly.entity_id
_entity_poly.type
_entity_poly.pdbx_seq_one_letter_code
_entity_poly.pdbx_strand_id
1 'polypeptide(L)'
;MTSTSNVLNIGNDTEELYYKLPKTSNPKAYFEFEFENHMQKLLLNGEKPKKLNENSIERFEATEIMKNGKQYYEFFPGGCENRVILSGRSFLPKDMVFRVKRKIGKEHWVNDNVIQYKKNSMGHIQCIVSDCLQEECIEIYQYLSYLRENSNKK
;
A
#
# COMPACT_ATOMS: atom_id res chain seq x y z
N MET A 1 40.83 15.30 -34.28
CA MET A 1 39.38 15.18 -34.13
C MET A 1 39.08 14.61 -32.76
N THR A 2 38.50 15.41 -31.86
CA THR A 2 38.03 14.95 -30.56
C THR A 2 36.62 15.51 -30.39
N SER A 3 35.62 14.66 -30.66
CA SER A 3 34.21 15.02 -30.52
C SER A 3 33.87 15.23 -29.05
N THR A 4 33.62 16.47 -28.66
CA THR A 4 33.05 16.80 -27.35
C THR A 4 31.54 16.58 -27.42
N SER A 5 31.06 15.50 -26.81
CA SER A 5 29.63 15.29 -26.60
C SER A 5 29.12 16.29 -25.56
N ASN A 6 28.44 17.34 -26.01
CA ASN A 6 27.64 18.20 -25.14
C ASN A 6 26.41 17.40 -24.70
N VAL A 7 26.54 16.70 -23.58
CA VAL A 7 25.40 16.12 -22.87
C VAL A 7 24.65 17.30 -22.24
N LEU A 8 23.42 17.53 -22.70
CA LEU A 8 22.52 18.56 -22.17
C LEU A 8 22.23 18.25 -20.70
N ASN A 9 22.92 18.96 -19.80
CA ASN A 9 22.63 18.90 -18.38
C ASN A 9 21.38 19.76 -18.11
N ILE A 10 20.20 19.13 -18.07
CA ILE A 10 18.97 19.78 -17.59
C ILE A 10 19.03 19.77 -16.06
N GLY A 11 19.90 20.62 -15.51
CA GLY A 11 19.93 20.94 -14.09
C GLY A 11 18.93 22.07 -13.86
N ASN A 12 17.77 21.75 -13.28
CA ASN A 12 16.92 22.77 -12.69
C ASN A 12 17.41 22.99 -11.25
N ASP A 13 18.03 24.14 -11.00
CA ASP A 13 18.54 24.57 -9.69
C ASP A 13 17.38 24.73 -8.70
N THR A 14 16.95 23.62 -8.12
CA THR A 14 16.00 23.59 -7.00
C THR A 14 16.70 22.84 -5.89
N GLU A 15 17.04 23.57 -4.82
CA GLU A 15 17.71 23.09 -3.61
C GLU A 15 17.34 21.64 -3.33
N GLU A 16 18.28 20.73 -3.57
CA GLU A 16 18.08 19.32 -3.34
C GLU A 16 17.85 19.11 -1.84
N LEU A 17 16.58 18.92 -1.46
CA LEU A 17 16.19 18.41 -0.16
C LEU A 17 16.70 16.97 -0.05
N TYR A 18 17.99 16.83 0.25
CA TYR A 18 18.68 15.57 0.44
C TYR A 18 18.15 14.92 1.73
N TYR A 19 17.20 14.00 1.58
CA TYR A 19 17.09 12.91 2.53
C TYR A 19 18.40 12.12 2.46
N LYS A 20 19.16 12.06 3.55
CA LYS A 20 20.41 11.29 3.61
C LYS A 20 20.10 9.86 3.20
N LEU A 21 20.66 9.43 2.07
CA LEU A 21 20.57 8.06 1.61
C LEU A 21 21.01 7.11 2.74
N PRO A 22 20.15 6.17 3.17
CA PRO A 22 20.56 5.19 4.15
C PRO A 22 21.73 4.40 3.59
N LYS A 23 22.82 4.30 4.36
CA LYS A 23 23.97 3.46 4.00
C LYS A 23 23.56 1.99 4.12
N THR A 24 23.05 1.43 3.04
CA THR A 24 22.72 0.01 2.91
C THR A 24 23.49 -0.58 1.74
N SER A 25 23.99 -1.80 1.89
CA SER A 25 24.65 -2.54 0.82
C SER A 25 23.65 -3.24 -0.12
N ASN A 26 22.34 -3.16 0.17
CA ASN A 26 21.29 -3.79 -0.62
C ASN A 26 20.83 -2.86 -1.77
N PRO A 27 21.11 -3.20 -3.05
CA PRO A 27 20.73 -2.37 -4.19
C PRO A 27 19.21 -2.17 -4.31
N LYS A 28 18.41 -3.16 -3.91
CA LYS A 28 16.94 -3.07 -3.96
C LYS A 28 16.40 -2.02 -2.98
N ALA A 29 17.00 -1.95 -1.79
CA ALA A 29 16.64 -0.93 -0.81
C ALA A 29 17.03 0.48 -1.28
N TYR A 30 18.07 0.61 -2.11
CA TYR A 30 18.46 1.86 -2.74
C TYR A 30 17.41 2.34 -3.74
N PHE A 31 16.96 1.44 -4.62
CA PHE A 31 15.91 1.72 -5.59
C PHE A 31 14.60 2.15 -4.91
N GLU A 32 14.16 1.41 -3.89
CA GLU A 32 12.93 1.73 -3.15
C GLU A 32 12.98 3.14 -2.55
N PHE A 33 14.12 3.52 -1.98
CA PHE A 33 14.34 4.85 -1.40
C PHE A 33 14.40 5.97 -2.46
N GLU A 34 15.11 5.76 -3.57
CA GLU A 34 15.16 6.72 -4.67
C GLU A 34 13.78 6.92 -5.31
N PHE A 35 13.06 5.82 -5.53
CA PHE A 35 11.70 5.84 -6.05
C PHE A 35 10.76 6.61 -5.13
N GLU A 36 10.82 6.36 -3.82
CA GLU A 36 10.01 7.08 -2.83
C GLU A 36 10.31 8.58 -2.86
N ASN A 37 11.58 8.99 -2.83
CA ASN A 37 11.97 10.40 -2.91
C ASN A 37 11.52 11.06 -4.21
N HIS A 38 11.66 10.35 -5.34
CA HIS A 38 11.22 10.86 -6.64
C HIS A 38 9.71 11.09 -6.65
N MET A 39 8.94 10.12 -6.15
CA MET A 39 7.49 10.23 -6.05
C MET A 39 7.05 11.34 -5.10
N GLN A 40 7.72 11.51 -3.95
CA GLN A 40 7.45 12.61 -3.03
C GLN A 40 7.65 13.97 -3.71
N LYS A 41 8.78 14.17 -4.41
CA LYS A 41 9.04 15.41 -5.16
C LYS A 41 7.96 15.68 -6.22
N LEU A 42 7.57 14.64 -6.95
CA LEU A 42 6.59 14.73 -8.03
C LEU A 42 5.17 15.04 -7.52
N LEU A 43 4.79 14.48 -6.37
CA LEU A 43 3.46 14.69 -5.77
C LEU A 43 3.35 16.01 -4.99
N LEU A 44 4.46 16.53 -4.47
CA LEU A 44 4.48 17.72 -3.61
C LEU A 44 5.07 18.95 -4.31
N ASN A 45 5.33 18.90 -5.62
CA ASN A 45 6.00 19.97 -6.38
C ASN A 45 7.30 20.46 -5.71
N GLY A 46 8.08 19.52 -5.15
CA GLY A 46 9.32 19.82 -4.44
C GLY A 46 9.16 20.29 -2.99
N GLU A 47 7.93 20.45 -2.47
CA GLU A 47 7.72 20.72 -1.04
C GLU A 47 8.10 19.50 -0.19
N LYS A 48 8.56 19.77 1.04
CA LYS A 48 8.92 18.73 1.99
C LYS A 48 7.66 18.02 2.50
N PRO A 49 7.56 16.68 2.44
CA PRO A 49 6.44 15.95 3.02
C PRO A 49 6.33 16.26 4.52
N LYS A 50 5.10 16.48 4.98
CA LYS A 50 4.80 16.51 6.41
C LYS A 50 5.21 15.17 7.01
N LYS A 51 5.76 15.20 8.23
CA LYS A 51 6.04 13.96 8.97
C LYS A 51 4.77 13.12 9.03
N LEU A 52 4.83 11.94 8.42
CA LEU A 52 3.74 10.98 8.49
C LEU A 52 3.59 10.55 9.95
N ASN A 53 2.44 10.82 10.55
CA ASN A 53 2.07 10.12 11.77
C ASN A 53 1.62 8.72 11.33
N GLU A 54 2.35 7.68 11.75
CA GLU A 54 2.09 6.31 11.33
C GLU A 54 0.69 5.80 11.73
N ASN A 55 0.07 6.47 12.70
CA ASN A 55 -1.30 6.22 13.14
C ASN A 55 -2.35 7.05 12.38
N SER A 56 -1.95 7.85 11.38
CA SER A 56 -2.88 8.65 10.58
C SER A 56 -3.68 7.82 9.57
N ILE A 57 -3.22 6.60 9.26
CA ILE A 57 -3.89 5.70 8.32
C ILE A 57 -4.32 4.48 9.11
N GLU A 58 -5.62 4.19 9.07
CA GLU A 58 -6.17 3.01 9.71
C GLU A 58 -5.65 1.72 9.06
N ARG A 59 -5.88 0.58 9.71
CA ARG A 59 -5.42 -0.72 9.24
C ARG A 59 -6.61 -1.66 9.09
N PHE A 60 -6.49 -2.52 8.10
CA PHE A 60 -7.36 -3.65 7.87
C PHE A 60 -6.60 -4.94 8.18
N GLU A 61 -7.19 -5.79 9.01
CA GLU A 61 -6.55 -6.99 9.50
C GLU A 61 -7.39 -8.22 9.19
N ALA A 62 -6.70 -9.33 8.95
CA ALA A 62 -7.27 -10.66 8.85
C ALA A 62 -6.64 -11.56 9.91
N THR A 63 -7.47 -12.25 10.69
CA THR A 63 -7.04 -13.20 11.72
C THR A 63 -7.54 -14.60 11.41
N GLU A 64 -6.83 -15.60 11.93
CA GLU A 64 -7.22 -17.00 11.83
C GLU A 64 -7.79 -17.51 13.15
N ILE A 65 -8.95 -18.17 13.05
CA ILE A 65 -9.68 -18.72 14.19
C ILE A 65 -9.93 -20.21 13.94
N MET A 66 -9.49 -21.06 14.86
CA MET A 66 -9.80 -22.49 14.86
C MET A 66 -10.89 -22.78 15.89
N LYS A 67 -12.03 -23.32 15.46
CA LYS A 67 -13.15 -23.66 16.35
C LYS A 67 -13.78 -24.99 15.95
N ASN A 68 -13.89 -25.92 16.89
CA ASN A 68 -14.48 -27.26 16.70
C ASN A 68 -13.89 -28.01 15.48
N GLY A 69 -12.57 -27.93 15.28
CA GLY A 69 -11.89 -28.58 14.16
C GLY A 69 -12.14 -27.95 12.78
N LYS A 70 -12.90 -26.86 12.70
CA LYS A 70 -13.11 -26.05 11.49
C LYS A 70 -12.25 -24.78 11.55
N GLN A 71 -11.90 -24.28 10.36
CA GLN A 71 -11.05 -23.11 10.18
C GLN A 71 -11.90 -21.93 9.72
N TYR A 72 -11.75 -20.81 10.41
CA TYR A 72 -12.45 -19.57 10.17
C TYR A 72 -11.45 -18.43 10.03
N TYR A 73 -11.85 -17.39 9.33
CA TYR A 73 -11.08 -16.16 9.21
C TYR A 73 -11.98 -14.99 9.53
N GLU A 74 -11.47 -14.06 10.33
CA GLU A 74 -12.16 -12.84 10.70
C GLU A 74 -11.45 -11.63 10.12
N PHE A 75 -12.22 -10.67 9.64
CA PHE A 75 -11.76 -9.44 9.00
C PHE A 75 -12.24 -8.23 9.78
N PHE A 76 -11.36 -7.28 10.07
CA PHE A 76 -11.78 -6.10 10.84
C PHE A 76 -10.85 -4.89 10.64
N PRO A 77 -11.40 -3.67 10.80
CA PRO A 77 -10.57 -2.49 11.03
C PRO A 77 -9.92 -2.62 12.41
N GLY A 78 -8.59 -2.56 12.51
CA GLY A 78 -7.96 -2.81 13.81
C GLY A 78 -6.46 -2.64 13.84
N GLY A 79 -5.96 -2.48 15.06
CA GLY A 79 -4.54 -2.41 15.37
C GLY A 79 -4.16 -3.52 16.34
N CYS A 80 -3.48 -4.53 15.80
CA CYS A 80 -2.62 -5.46 16.53
C CYS A 80 -3.30 -6.28 17.62
N GLU A 81 -4.15 -7.22 17.22
CA GLU A 81 -4.45 -8.38 18.06
C GLU A 81 -3.49 -9.55 17.77
N ASN A 82 -3.33 -10.45 18.74
CA ASN A 82 -2.58 -11.69 18.54
C ASN A 82 -3.25 -12.55 17.45
N ARG A 83 -2.43 -13.20 16.60
CA ARG A 83 -2.86 -14.13 15.50
C ARG A 83 -3.36 -13.47 14.22
N VAL A 84 -2.90 -12.25 13.93
CA VAL A 84 -3.07 -11.64 12.61
C VAL A 84 -2.25 -12.39 11.56
N ILE A 85 -2.92 -12.87 10.53
CA ILE A 85 -2.28 -13.53 9.37
C ILE A 85 -1.92 -12.52 8.29
N LEU A 86 -2.59 -11.36 8.25
CA LEU A 86 -2.26 -10.25 7.37
C LEU A 86 -2.75 -8.93 7.95
N SER A 87 -1.92 -7.89 7.91
CA SER A 87 -2.25 -6.53 8.35
C SER A 87 -1.79 -5.55 7.29
N GLY A 88 -2.73 -4.80 6.71
CA GLY A 88 -2.46 -3.78 5.69
C GLY A 88 -2.98 -2.41 6.09
N ARG A 89 -2.32 -1.35 5.62
CA ARG A 89 -2.87 0.02 5.73
C ARG A 89 -4.04 0.16 4.77
N SER A 90 -5.12 0.76 5.23
CA SER A 90 -6.27 1.06 4.39
C SER A 90 -6.86 2.42 4.74
N PHE A 91 -7.29 3.16 3.73
CA PHE A 91 -7.93 4.47 3.90
C PHE A 91 -9.41 4.30 4.27
N LEU A 92 -10.02 3.19 3.85
CA LEU A 92 -11.39 2.82 4.15
C LEU A 92 -11.46 1.35 4.64
N PRO A 93 -10.94 1.04 5.84
CA PRO A 93 -10.84 -0.35 6.30
C PRO A 93 -12.20 -1.01 6.54
N LYS A 94 -13.24 -0.23 6.86
CA LYS A 94 -14.63 -0.74 6.94
C LYS A 94 -15.12 -1.24 5.59
N ASP A 95 -14.78 -0.52 4.52
CA ASP A 95 -15.21 -0.88 3.16
C ASP A 95 -14.40 -2.05 2.58
N MET A 96 -13.21 -2.28 3.11
CA MET A 96 -12.34 -3.37 2.73
C MET A 96 -12.99 -4.74 2.94
N VAL A 97 -13.83 -4.91 3.98
CA VAL A 97 -14.62 -6.13 4.18
C VAL A 97 -15.52 -6.42 2.97
N PHE A 98 -16.14 -5.39 2.38
CA PHE A 98 -16.98 -5.56 1.19
C PHE A 98 -16.18 -5.96 -0.05
N ARG A 99 -14.95 -5.45 -0.20
CA ARG A 99 -14.03 -5.84 -1.27
C ARG A 99 -13.66 -7.32 -1.15
N VAL A 100 -13.30 -7.76 0.06
CA VAL A 100 -13.01 -9.16 0.36
C VAL A 100 -14.24 -10.05 0.13
N LYS A 101 -15.43 -9.65 0.59
CA LYS A 101 -16.72 -10.33 0.33
C LYS A 101 -16.95 -10.58 -1.15
N ARG A 102 -16.68 -9.59 -1.99
CA ARG A 102 -16.87 -9.68 -3.44
C ARG A 102 -15.98 -10.76 -4.08
N LYS A 103 -14.77 -10.97 -3.55
CA LYS A 103 -13.81 -11.96 -4.10
C LYS A 103 -14.02 -13.38 -3.58
N ILE A 104 -14.47 -13.53 -2.32
CA ILE A 104 -14.60 -14.84 -1.68
C ILE A 104 -15.90 -15.57 -2.06
N GLY A 105 -16.95 -14.85 -2.47
CA GLY A 105 -18.27 -15.45 -2.72
C GLY A 105 -19.10 -15.57 -1.44
N LYS A 106 -20.43 -15.62 -1.56
CA LYS A 106 -21.39 -15.51 -0.42
C LYS A 106 -21.48 -16.79 0.43
N GLU A 107 -21.20 -17.93 -0.17
CA GLU A 107 -21.36 -19.28 0.38
C GLU A 107 -20.41 -19.58 1.56
N HIS A 108 -19.33 -18.81 1.69
CA HIS A 108 -18.33 -19.00 2.73
C HIS A 108 -18.56 -18.14 3.98
N TRP A 109 -19.51 -17.20 3.95
CA TRP A 109 -19.73 -16.24 5.05
C TRP A 109 -20.62 -16.83 6.13
N VAL A 110 -20.12 -16.80 7.36
CA VAL A 110 -20.86 -17.23 8.56
C VAL A 110 -21.59 -16.04 9.19
N ASN A 111 -20.98 -14.85 9.12
CA ASN A 111 -21.57 -13.59 9.53
C ASN A 111 -20.99 -12.45 8.66
N ASP A 112 -21.09 -11.20 9.10
CA ASP A 112 -20.64 -10.05 8.33
C ASP A 112 -19.12 -9.93 8.14
N ASN A 113 -18.31 -10.53 8.99
CA ASN A 113 -16.87 -10.32 8.97
C ASN A 113 -16.08 -11.63 9.14
N VAL A 114 -16.77 -12.76 9.25
CA VAL A 114 -16.21 -14.09 9.48
C VAL A 114 -16.63 -15.02 8.35
N ILE A 115 -15.63 -15.69 7.79
CA ILE A 115 -15.80 -16.76 6.81
C ILE A 115 -15.40 -18.11 7.40
N GLN A 116 -16.03 -19.17 6.92
CA GLN A 116 -15.58 -20.55 7.13
C GLN A 116 -14.95 -21.06 5.83
N TYR A 117 -13.73 -21.58 5.93
CA TYR A 117 -13.01 -22.10 4.77
C TYR A 117 -12.44 -23.49 5.02
N LYS A 118 -11.97 -24.13 3.94
CA LYS A 118 -11.27 -25.41 4.02
C LYS A 118 -9.99 -25.28 4.85
N LYS A 119 -9.55 -26.37 5.47
CA LYS A 119 -8.28 -26.36 6.20
C LYS A 119 -7.12 -25.96 5.29
N ASN A 120 -6.11 -25.28 5.86
CA ASN A 120 -4.90 -24.86 5.16
C ASN A 120 -5.14 -23.86 4.00
N SER A 121 -6.12 -22.98 4.16
CA SER A 121 -6.44 -21.95 3.15
C SER A 121 -5.85 -20.57 3.48
N MET A 122 -4.99 -20.47 4.49
CA MET A 122 -4.40 -19.21 4.95
C MET A 122 -3.75 -18.43 3.81
N GLY A 123 -2.92 -19.09 2.99
CA GLY A 123 -2.27 -18.45 1.85
C GLY A 123 -3.26 -17.89 0.83
N HIS A 124 -4.37 -18.59 0.58
CA HIS A 124 -5.41 -18.11 -0.33
C HIS A 124 -6.12 -16.86 0.22
N ILE A 125 -6.44 -16.86 1.52
CA ILE A 125 -7.04 -15.69 2.18
C ILE A 125 -6.07 -14.51 2.20
N GLN A 126 -4.79 -14.75 2.49
CA GLN A 126 -3.75 -13.72 2.43
C GLN A 126 -3.65 -13.10 1.04
N CYS A 127 -3.64 -13.91 -0.03
CA CYS A 127 -3.65 -13.41 -1.40
C CYS A 127 -4.86 -12.52 -1.68
N ILE A 128 -6.07 -12.97 -1.33
CA ILE A 128 -7.30 -12.19 -1.56
C ILE A 128 -7.26 -10.84 -0.86
N VAL A 129 -6.86 -10.82 0.42
CA VAL A 129 -6.80 -9.58 1.19
C VAL A 129 -5.69 -8.67 0.65
N SER A 130 -4.53 -9.23 0.30
CA SER A 130 -3.43 -8.48 -0.32
C SER A 130 -3.86 -7.83 -1.64
N ASP A 131 -4.60 -8.54 -2.48
CA ASP A 131 -5.09 -8.02 -3.75
C ASP A 131 -6.10 -6.87 -3.52
N CYS A 132 -6.97 -6.98 -2.51
CA CYS A 132 -7.93 -5.91 -2.19
C CYS A 132 -7.23 -4.63 -1.70
N LEU A 133 -6.18 -4.78 -0.89
CA LEU A 133 -5.35 -3.65 -0.44
C LEU A 133 -4.58 -3.03 -1.61
N GLN A 134 -4.07 -3.85 -2.52
CA GLN A 134 -3.38 -3.38 -3.71
C GLN A 134 -4.31 -2.61 -4.65
N GLU A 135 -5.56 -3.05 -4.81
CA GLU A 135 -6.59 -2.32 -5.57
C GLU A 135 -6.84 -0.92 -5.00
N GLU A 136 -6.97 -0.78 -3.66
CA GLU A 136 -7.13 0.54 -3.03
C GLU A 136 -5.91 1.45 -3.30
N CYS A 137 -4.69 0.91 -3.21
CA CYS A 137 -3.48 1.65 -3.56
C CYS A 137 -3.47 2.15 -5.01
N ILE A 138 -3.92 1.31 -5.96
CA ILE A 138 -4.01 1.67 -7.38
C ILE A 138 -5.06 2.76 -7.59
N GLU A 139 -6.24 2.65 -6.96
CA GLU A 139 -7.30 3.65 -7.06
C GLU A 139 -6.83 5.03 -6.56
N ILE A 140 -6.11 5.06 -5.43
CA ILE A 140 -5.54 6.30 -4.89
C ILE A 140 -4.49 6.88 -5.83
N TYR A 141 -3.60 6.05 -6.37
CA TYR A 141 -2.60 6.49 -7.33
C TYR A 141 -3.23 7.10 -8.59
N GLN A 142 -4.25 6.44 -9.14
CA GLN A 142 -4.99 6.93 -10.31
C GLN A 142 -5.68 8.27 -9.99
N TYR A 143 -6.31 8.37 -8.82
CA TYR A 143 -6.96 9.61 -8.38
C TYR A 143 -5.97 10.77 -8.25
N LEU A 144 -4.82 10.54 -7.61
CA LEU A 144 -3.76 11.55 -7.47
C LEU A 144 -3.19 11.97 -8.84
N SER A 145 -3.01 11.01 -9.76
CA SER A 145 -2.56 11.27 -11.12
C SER A 145 -3.56 12.15 -11.89
N TYR A 146 -4.85 11.84 -11.79
CA TYR A 146 -5.92 12.66 -12.36
C TYR A 146 -5.91 14.09 -11.82
N LEU A 147 -5.75 14.25 -10.49
CA LEU A 147 -5.67 15.58 -9.89
C LEU A 147 -4.48 16.38 -10.41
N ARG A 148 -3.31 15.76 -10.53
CA ARG A 148 -2.09 16.39 -11.07
C ARG A 148 -2.25 16.85 -12.52
N GLU A 149 -2.85 16.02 -13.36
CA GLU A 149 -3.08 16.36 -14.78
C GLU A 149 -4.03 17.54 -14.96
N ASN A 150 -5.01 17.69 -14.06
CA ASN A 150 -6.01 18.76 -14.16
C ASN A 150 -5.64 20.00 -13.34
N SER A 151 -4.75 19.91 -12.35
CA SER A 151 -4.23 21.08 -11.64
C SER A 151 -3.28 21.93 -12.50
N ASN A 152 -2.64 21.32 -13.50
CA ASN A 152 -1.71 21.98 -14.42
C ASN A 152 -2.38 22.60 -15.66
N LYS A 153 -3.71 22.51 -15.78
CA LYS A 153 -4.49 23.12 -16.88
C LYS A 153 -5.00 24.54 -16.54
N LYS A 154 -4.21 25.33 -15.80
CA LYS A 154 -4.51 26.75 -15.58
C LYS A 154 -3.72 27.62 -16.54
#